data_AF-A0A523G896-F1
#
_entry.id   AF-A0A523G896-F1
#
_cell.length_a   1.000
_cell.length_b   1.000
_cell.length_c   1.000
_cell.angle_alpha   90.00
_cell.angle_beta   90.00
_cell.angle_gamma   90.00
#
_symmetry.space_group_name_H-M   'P 1'
#
loop_
_entity.id
_entity.type
_entity.pdbx_description
1 polymer ?
#
loop_
_entity_poly.entity_id
_entity_poly.type
_entity_poly.pdbx_seq_one_letter_code
_entity_poly.pdbx_strand_id
1 'polypeptide(L)'
;MNFLVGKKRTKTRRISLEIPGIASNPVLRISSKIACSFFWFTLSLTTLCAQAQQADSINSLHSGANKSARNIAIASGVLYGAALYGLNKTWYEEFPRAEFHFFNDNTQWKQLDKAGHFYSAFHISQASIHLFQQAGMTKNKAHLWGGMMGFLILTPIEILDGFSEEYGASWGDLIANAVGSGTAMAQYMIWNEARIKPKFSFTQTSLAAERPNVLGDGFHQEILKDYNGQTYWLSVDMYAFLSQQSKFPKWLNFVVGYGVNNMVYANDHQNLDQGY
;
A
#
# COMPACT_ATOMS: atom_id res chain seq x y z
N MET A 1 -13.56 -74.69 53.58
CA MET A 1 -13.40 -75.62 52.44
C MET A 1 -14.65 -75.49 51.58
N ASN A 2 -14.61 -74.64 50.55
CA ASN A 2 -15.57 -74.61 49.45
C ASN A 2 -14.93 -73.87 48.27
N PHE A 3 -14.80 -74.60 47.17
CA PHE A 3 -14.18 -74.22 45.91
C PHE A 3 -15.09 -73.26 45.13
N LEU A 4 -14.54 -72.17 44.60
CA LEU A 4 -15.16 -71.39 43.53
C LEU A 4 -14.31 -71.55 42.25
N VAL A 5 -14.91 -72.20 41.26
CA VAL A 5 -14.36 -72.42 39.92
C VAL A 5 -14.41 -71.11 39.12
N GLY A 6 -13.28 -70.76 38.51
CA GLY A 6 -13.06 -69.50 37.83
C GLY A 6 -13.57 -69.41 36.40
N LYS A 7 -13.63 -68.18 35.90
CA LYS A 7 -13.70 -67.86 34.47
C LYS A 7 -12.75 -66.68 34.19
N LYS A 8 -11.57 -66.98 33.63
CA LYS A 8 -10.60 -65.98 33.15
C LYS A 8 -11.21 -65.27 31.92
N ARG A 9 -11.41 -63.95 32.00
CA ARG A 9 -11.66 -63.08 30.83
C ARG A 9 -10.33 -62.42 30.44
N THR A 10 -9.83 -62.78 29.27
CA THR A 10 -8.76 -62.09 28.55
C THR A 10 -9.25 -60.70 28.14
N LYS A 11 -8.59 -59.65 28.62
CA LYS A 11 -8.87 -58.25 28.25
C LYS A 11 -7.93 -57.89 27.10
N THR A 12 -8.41 -58.00 25.87
CA THR A 12 -7.72 -57.49 24.68
C THR A 12 -7.71 -55.96 24.77
N ARG A 13 -6.54 -55.33 25.03
CA ARG A 13 -6.38 -53.88 24.88
C ARG A 13 -6.42 -53.56 23.39
N ARG A 14 -7.52 -52.97 22.92
CA ARG A 14 -7.57 -52.25 21.65
C ARG A 14 -6.85 -50.92 21.88
N ILE A 15 -5.68 -50.77 21.28
CA ILE A 15 -5.03 -49.46 21.14
C ILE A 15 -5.77 -48.78 19.99
N SER A 16 -6.73 -47.92 20.32
CA SER A 16 -7.29 -46.98 19.34
C SER A 16 -6.24 -45.90 19.14
N LEU A 17 -5.53 -45.94 18.01
CA LEU A 17 -4.81 -44.79 17.48
C LEU A 17 -5.87 -43.76 17.06
N GLU A 18 -6.28 -42.90 17.98
CA GLU A 18 -6.91 -41.64 17.63
C GLU A 18 -5.85 -40.79 16.94
N ILE A 19 -5.94 -40.69 15.62
CA ILE A 19 -5.26 -39.65 14.86
C ILE A 19 -5.86 -38.34 15.38
N PRO A 20 -5.08 -37.45 16.01
CA PRO A 20 -5.60 -36.17 16.46
C PRO A 20 -6.18 -35.45 15.25
N GLY A 21 -7.46 -35.09 15.36
CA GLY A 21 -8.14 -34.31 14.36
C GLY A 21 -7.28 -33.09 14.01
N ILE A 22 -7.19 -32.82 12.71
CA ILE A 22 -6.76 -31.53 12.20
C ILE A 22 -7.72 -30.51 12.82
N ALA A 23 -7.33 -29.96 13.96
CA ALA A 23 -7.96 -28.77 14.50
C ALA A 23 -7.81 -27.73 13.39
N SER A 24 -8.92 -27.41 12.74
CA SER A 24 -9.00 -26.35 11.75
C SER A 24 -8.48 -25.07 12.40
N ASN A 25 -7.21 -24.77 12.16
CA ASN A 25 -6.52 -23.69 12.82
C ASN A 25 -7.13 -22.38 12.28
N PRO A 26 -7.82 -21.57 13.12
CA PRO A 26 -8.56 -20.41 12.65
C PRO A 26 -7.64 -19.42 11.93
N VAL A 27 -6.36 -19.34 12.33
CA VAL A 27 -5.31 -18.53 11.70
C VAL A 27 -5.05 -18.97 10.24
N LEU A 28 -4.96 -20.27 9.97
CA LEU A 28 -4.82 -20.83 8.61
C LEU A 28 -6.08 -20.64 7.76
N ARG A 29 -7.25 -20.56 8.40
CA ARG A 29 -8.54 -20.37 7.72
C ARG A 29 -8.80 -18.90 7.37
N ILE A 30 -8.29 -17.97 8.17
CA ILE A 30 -8.33 -16.53 7.90
C ILE A 30 -7.31 -16.17 6.82
N SER A 31 -6.08 -16.70 6.91
CA SER A 31 -5.04 -16.47 5.89
C SER A 31 -5.45 -16.98 4.50
N SER A 32 -6.10 -18.14 4.41
CA SER A 32 -6.63 -18.67 3.14
C SER A 32 -7.82 -17.88 2.59
N LYS A 33 -8.69 -17.34 3.45
CA LYS A 33 -9.78 -16.45 3.03
C LYS A 33 -9.28 -15.11 2.52
N ILE A 34 -8.29 -14.51 3.19
CA ILE A 34 -7.68 -13.25 2.78
C ILE A 34 -6.86 -13.44 1.49
N ALA A 35 -6.05 -14.50 1.39
CA ALA A 35 -5.35 -14.83 0.14
C ALA A 35 -6.32 -15.03 -1.05
N CYS A 36 -7.46 -15.68 -0.81
CA CYS A 36 -8.54 -15.75 -1.79
C CYS A 36 -9.11 -14.36 -2.12
N SER A 37 -9.42 -13.52 -1.13
CA SER A 37 -9.92 -12.15 -1.35
C SER A 37 -8.93 -11.28 -2.13
N PHE A 38 -7.62 -11.40 -1.86
CA PHE A 38 -6.54 -10.74 -2.61
C PHE A 38 -6.43 -11.26 -4.05
N PHE A 39 -6.57 -12.57 -4.25
CA PHE A 39 -6.60 -13.18 -5.57
C PHE A 39 -7.82 -12.71 -6.37
N TRP A 40 -9.01 -12.69 -5.76
CA TRP A 40 -10.22 -12.19 -6.42
C TRP A 40 -10.17 -10.67 -6.67
N PHE A 41 -9.53 -9.90 -5.79
CA PHE A 41 -9.35 -8.47 -5.96
C PHE A 41 -8.35 -8.13 -7.07
N THR A 42 -7.19 -8.77 -7.10
CA THR A 42 -6.22 -8.64 -8.20
C THR A 42 -6.82 -9.09 -9.53
N LEU A 43 -7.57 -10.19 -9.52
CA LEU A 43 -8.35 -10.62 -10.69
C LEU A 43 -9.38 -9.55 -11.09
N SER A 44 -10.10 -8.95 -10.14
CA SER A 44 -11.08 -7.89 -10.42
C SER A 44 -10.45 -6.62 -11.02
N LEU A 45 -9.29 -6.19 -10.52
CA LEU A 45 -8.50 -5.09 -11.08
C LEU A 45 -8.03 -5.39 -12.50
N THR A 46 -7.56 -6.62 -12.76
CA THR A 46 -7.20 -7.02 -14.13
C THR A 46 -8.41 -7.07 -15.06
N THR A 47 -9.59 -7.47 -14.57
CA THR A 47 -10.82 -7.46 -15.36
C THR A 47 -11.36 -6.06 -15.61
N LEU A 48 -11.19 -5.12 -14.67
CA LEU A 48 -11.53 -3.71 -14.86
C LEU A 48 -10.62 -3.07 -15.92
N CYS A 49 -9.32 -3.36 -15.89
CA CYS A 49 -8.39 -2.98 -16.96
C CYS A 49 -8.80 -3.60 -18.30
N ALA A 50 -9.20 -4.87 -18.34
CA ALA A 50 -9.66 -5.55 -19.56
C ALA A 50 -10.99 -4.97 -20.09
N GLN A 51 -11.92 -4.60 -19.21
CA GLN A 51 -13.19 -3.96 -19.58
C GLN A 51 -12.98 -2.51 -20.06
N ALA A 52 -12.05 -1.77 -19.45
CA ALA A 52 -11.63 -0.46 -19.93
C ALA A 52 -11.03 -0.53 -21.35
N GLN A 53 -10.33 -1.64 -21.68
CA GLN A 53 -9.86 -1.91 -23.04
C GLN A 53 -11.00 -2.30 -24.00
N GLN A 54 -11.97 -3.10 -23.56
CA GLN A 54 -13.05 -3.60 -24.42
C GLN A 54 -14.00 -2.48 -24.89
N ALA A 55 -14.13 -1.41 -24.10
CA ALA A 55 -14.88 -0.22 -24.49
C ALA A 55 -14.23 0.61 -25.63
N ASP A 56 -12.92 0.43 -25.89
CA ASP A 56 -12.20 1.08 -27.00
C ASP A 56 -12.00 0.14 -28.21
N SER A 57 -12.18 -1.16 -28.04
CA SER A 57 -11.91 -2.17 -29.09
C SER A 57 -12.95 -2.27 -30.21
N ILE A 58 -14.03 -1.47 -30.18
CA ILE A 58 -14.99 -1.44 -31.29
C ILE A 58 -14.48 -0.58 -32.47
N ASN A 59 -13.50 0.33 -32.26
CA ASN A 59 -13.11 1.28 -33.32
C ASN A 59 -11.61 1.43 -33.63
N SER A 60 -10.68 0.66 -33.06
CA SER A 60 -9.28 0.73 -33.50
C SER A 60 -8.60 -0.64 -33.63
N LEU A 61 -8.62 -1.16 -34.86
CA LEU A 61 -7.76 -2.25 -35.31
C LEU A 61 -6.29 -1.79 -35.35
N HIS A 62 -5.61 -1.82 -34.21
CA HIS A 62 -4.14 -1.87 -34.16
C HIS A 62 -3.69 -3.02 -33.25
N SER A 63 -3.27 -4.12 -33.89
CA SER A 63 -2.75 -5.33 -33.25
C SER A 63 -1.48 -5.13 -32.41
N GLY A 64 -0.76 -4.01 -32.62
CA GLY A 64 0.42 -3.62 -31.83
C GLY A 64 0.09 -3.01 -30.47
N ALA A 65 -0.94 -2.14 -30.40
CA ALA A 65 -1.37 -1.50 -29.15
C ALA A 65 -1.89 -2.53 -28.14
N ASN A 66 -2.60 -3.56 -28.62
CA ASN A 66 -3.15 -4.61 -27.78
C ASN A 66 -2.07 -5.51 -27.16
N LYS A 67 -0.94 -5.74 -27.86
CA LYS A 67 0.21 -6.48 -27.32
C LYS A 67 0.98 -5.67 -26.26
N SER A 68 1.18 -4.37 -26.51
CA SER A 68 1.84 -3.46 -25.56
C SER A 68 1.05 -3.33 -24.27
N ALA A 69 -0.26 -3.06 -24.38
CA ALA A 69 -1.16 -2.94 -23.23
C ALA A 69 -1.19 -4.22 -22.37
N ARG A 70 -1.24 -5.41 -23.01
CA ARG A 70 -1.17 -6.69 -22.30
C ARG A 70 0.14 -6.86 -21.53
N ASN A 71 1.27 -6.52 -22.15
CA ASN A 71 2.58 -6.63 -21.50
C ASN A 71 2.69 -5.65 -20.32
N ILE A 72 2.18 -4.42 -20.47
CA ILE A 72 2.12 -3.43 -19.38
C ILE A 72 1.25 -3.95 -18.24
N ALA A 73 0.08 -4.52 -18.52
CA ALA A 73 -0.80 -5.08 -17.50
C ALA A 73 -0.14 -6.24 -16.73
N ILE A 74 0.50 -7.18 -17.44
CA ILE A 74 1.22 -8.30 -16.82
C ILE A 74 2.38 -7.78 -15.95
N ALA A 75 3.21 -6.89 -16.49
CA ALA A 75 4.34 -6.32 -15.76
C ALA A 75 3.88 -5.56 -14.51
N SER A 76 2.81 -4.77 -14.63
CA SER A 76 2.23 -4.03 -13.50
C SER A 76 1.72 -4.97 -12.41
N GLY A 77 1.05 -6.07 -12.81
CA GLY A 77 0.57 -7.09 -11.87
C GLY A 77 1.70 -7.81 -11.13
N VAL A 78 2.78 -8.16 -11.85
CA VAL A 78 3.97 -8.78 -11.24
C VAL A 78 4.64 -7.81 -10.26
N LEU A 79 4.85 -6.55 -10.67
CA LEU A 79 5.46 -5.52 -9.82
C LEU A 79 4.62 -5.26 -8.57
N TYR A 80 3.29 -5.17 -8.72
CA TYR A 80 2.40 -4.98 -7.57
C TYR A 80 2.43 -6.17 -6.61
N GLY A 81 2.42 -7.41 -7.14
CA GLY A 81 2.56 -8.61 -6.32
C GLY A 81 3.88 -8.65 -5.56
N ALA A 82 4.99 -8.28 -6.20
CA ALA A 82 6.30 -8.18 -5.56
C ALA A 82 6.33 -7.07 -4.48
N ALA A 83 5.69 -5.92 -4.74
CA ALA A 83 5.58 -4.82 -3.78
C ALA A 83 4.80 -5.25 -2.53
N LEU A 84 3.64 -5.90 -2.69
CA LEU A 84 2.86 -6.44 -1.57
C LEU A 84 3.63 -7.50 -0.77
N TYR A 85 4.41 -8.35 -1.45
CA TYR A 85 5.27 -9.32 -0.78
C TYR A 85 6.34 -8.62 0.07
N GLY A 86 7.02 -7.62 -0.49
CA GLY A 86 8.01 -6.81 0.22
C GLY A 86 7.41 -6.06 1.42
N LEU A 87 6.21 -5.50 1.25
CA LEU A 87 5.44 -4.86 2.31
C LEU A 87 5.12 -5.86 3.43
N ASN A 88 4.60 -7.03 3.10
CA ASN A 88 4.31 -8.05 4.10
C ASN A 88 5.56 -8.47 4.89
N LYS A 89 6.70 -8.64 4.20
CA LYS A 89 7.98 -8.95 4.84
C LYS A 89 8.49 -7.84 5.75
N THR A 90 8.32 -6.58 5.36
CA THR A 90 8.92 -5.44 6.07
C THR A 90 8.00 -4.90 7.18
N TRP A 91 6.69 -5.06 7.04
CA TRP A 91 5.68 -4.36 7.84
C TRP A 91 4.73 -5.27 8.63
N TYR A 92 4.45 -6.50 8.18
CA TYR A 92 3.42 -7.36 8.79
C TYR A 92 3.91 -8.72 9.33
N GLU A 93 5.07 -9.20 8.90
CA GLU A 93 5.52 -10.57 9.21
C GLU A 93 5.67 -10.84 10.71
N GLU A 94 5.96 -9.81 11.49
CA GLU A 94 6.25 -9.92 12.93
C GLU A 94 5.03 -9.73 13.83
N PHE A 95 3.86 -9.35 13.27
CA PHE A 95 2.68 -8.99 14.05
C PHE A 95 1.58 -10.06 13.99
N PRO A 96 0.90 -10.35 15.13
CA PRO A 96 -0.29 -11.19 15.11
C PRO A 96 -1.42 -10.56 14.30
N ARG A 97 -2.35 -11.41 13.86
CA ARG A 97 -3.51 -11.00 13.05
C ARG A 97 -4.76 -10.86 13.93
N ALA A 98 -5.51 -9.78 13.72
CA ALA A 98 -6.75 -9.48 14.42
C ALA A 98 -8.00 -9.70 13.55
N GLU A 99 -9.18 -9.56 14.16
CA GLU A 99 -10.40 -9.26 13.41
C GLU A 99 -10.31 -7.86 12.77
N PHE A 100 -11.00 -7.67 11.64
CA PHE A 100 -10.97 -6.39 10.93
C PHE A 100 -11.46 -5.26 11.84
N HIS A 101 -10.66 -4.20 11.97
CA HIS A 101 -11.06 -3.01 12.71
C HIS A 101 -10.52 -1.73 12.07
N PHE A 102 -11.21 -0.62 12.35
CA PHE A 102 -10.74 0.71 12.01
C PHE A 102 -9.92 1.28 13.16
N PHE A 103 -8.92 2.09 12.81
CA PHE A 103 -8.08 2.81 13.75
C PHE A 103 -8.01 4.29 13.37
N ASN A 104 -7.95 5.18 14.37
CA ASN A 104 -7.78 6.61 14.15
C ASN A 104 -6.44 7.04 14.69
N ASP A 105 -5.48 7.15 13.79
CA ASP A 105 -4.09 7.48 14.04
C ASP A 105 -3.73 8.91 13.61
N ASN A 106 -4.74 9.79 13.45
CA ASN A 106 -4.50 11.19 13.10
C ASN A 106 -3.70 11.98 14.15
N THR A 107 -3.46 11.44 15.33
CA THR A 107 -2.54 12.06 16.31
C THR A 107 -1.14 11.48 16.24
N GLN A 108 -0.93 10.43 15.46
CA GLN A 108 0.33 9.71 15.36
C GLN A 108 1.24 10.32 14.31
N TRP A 109 2.55 10.18 14.55
CA TRP A 109 3.63 10.49 13.62
C TRP A 109 3.58 11.89 13.02
N LYS A 110 2.87 12.81 13.69
CA LYS A 110 2.54 14.15 13.21
C LYS A 110 2.13 14.14 11.72
N GLN A 111 1.28 13.18 11.32
CA GLN A 111 0.73 13.10 9.95
C GLN A 111 1.75 12.76 8.84
N LEU A 112 2.98 12.33 9.17
CA LEU A 112 3.97 11.96 8.16
C LEU A 112 3.57 10.76 7.34
N ASP A 113 2.89 9.80 7.96
CA ASP A 113 2.30 8.68 7.27
C ASP A 113 1.30 9.14 6.18
N LYS A 114 0.41 10.08 6.52
CA LYS A 114 -0.57 10.67 5.59
C LYS A 114 0.11 11.43 4.46
N ALA A 115 1.23 12.11 4.76
CA ALA A 115 2.04 12.75 3.73
C ALA A 115 2.65 11.71 2.77
N GLY A 116 3.09 10.57 3.29
CA GLY A 116 3.52 9.40 2.53
C GLY A 116 2.43 8.80 1.65
N HIS A 117 1.21 8.65 2.19
CA HIS A 117 0.03 8.21 1.45
C HIS A 117 -0.33 9.16 0.32
N PHE A 118 -0.39 10.47 0.59
CA PHE A 118 -0.62 11.49 -0.44
C PHE A 118 0.45 11.45 -1.53
N TYR A 119 1.73 11.41 -1.15
CA TYR A 119 2.86 11.35 -2.07
C TYR A 119 2.78 10.12 -2.98
N SER A 120 2.58 8.95 -2.38
CA SER A 120 2.55 7.68 -3.09
C SER A 120 1.34 7.61 -4.03
N ALA A 121 0.15 7.98 -3.54
CA ALA A 121 -1.06 7.99 -4.34
C ALA A 121 -0.94 8.94 -5.54
N PHE A 122 -0.35 10.12 -5.35
CA PHE A 122 -0.11 11.07 -6.43
C PHE A 122 0.78 10.47 -7.52
N HIS A 123 1.94 9.91 -7.16
CA HIS A 123 2.91 9.40 -8.14
C HIS A 123 2.42 8.13 -8.83
N ILE A 124 1.77 7.22 -8.11
CA ILE A 124 1.15 6.03 -8.71
C ILE A 124 0.08 6.45 -9.72
N SER A 125 -0.72 7.46 -9.39
CA SER A 125 -1.76 7.97 -10.30
C SER A 125 -1.14 8.62 -11.54
N GLN A 126 -0.14 9.50 -11.36
CA GLN A 126 0.60 10.11 -12.47
C GLN A 126 1.24 9.06 -13.39
N ALA A 127 1.93 8.07 -12.82
CA ALA A 127 2.56 7.00 -13.57
C ALA A 127 1.52 6.20 -14.36
N SER A 128 0.38 5.89 -13.73
CA SER A 128 -0.70 5.14 -14.37
C SER A 128 -1.36 5.91 -15.51
N ILE A 129 -1.54 7.23 -15.39
CA ILE A 129 -2.01 8.09 -16.49
C ILE A 129 -1.08 7.95 -17.70
N HIS A 130 0.24 8.07 -17.50
CA HIS A 130 1.19 7.93 -18.60
C HIS A 130 1.20 6.51 -19.18
N LEU A 131 1.15 5.48 -18.34
CA LEU A 131 1.10 4.09 -18.80
C LEU A 131 -0.15 3.80 -19.64
N PHE A 132 -1.31 4.32 -19.24
CA PHE A 132 -2.55 4.15 -20.00
C PHE A 132 -2.52 4.92 -21.33
N GLN A 133 -1.96 6.13 -21.35
CA GLN A 133 -1.72 6.86 -22.61
C GLN A 133 -0.77 6.08 -23.54
N GLN A 134 0.32 5.54 -23.01
CA GLN A 134 1.27 4.69 -23.76
C GLN A 134 0.64 3.39 -24.27
N ALA A 135 -0.34 2.85 -23.53
CA ALA A 135 -1.13 1.69 -23.94
C ALA A 135 -2.19 2.03 -25.01
N GLY A 136 -2.30 3.29 -25.44
CA GLY A 136 -3.22 3.74 -26.48
C GLY A 136 -4.60 4.15 -25.98
N MET A 137 -4.80 4.26 -24.65
CA MET A 137 -6.05 4.73 -24.08
C MET A 137 -6.27 6.21 -24.42
N THR A 138 -7.52 6.59 -24.72
CA THR A 138 -7.84 8.00 -24.99
C THR A 138 -7.48 8.88 -23.79
N LYS A 139 -7.05 10.12 -24.05
CA LYS A 139 -6.59 11.07 -23.03
C LYS A 139 -7.53 11.17 -21.83
N ASN A 140 -8.83 11.35 -22.06
CA ASN A 140 -9.83 11.48 -20.98
C ASN A 140 -9.95 10.20 -20.14
N LYS A 141 -9.96 9.03 -20.78
CA LYS A 141 -9.99 7.75 -20.07
C LYS A 141 -8.70 7.51 -19.29
N ALA A 142 -7.55 7.82 -19.89
CA ALA A 142 -6.27 7.66 -19.22
C ALA A 142 -6.15 8.58 -18.00
N HIS A 143 -6.63 9.83 -18.09
CA HIS A 143 -6.64 10.76 -16.96
C HIS A 143 -7.55 10.28 -15.83
N LEU A 144 -8.75 9.81 -16.15
CA LEU A 144 -9.70 9.31 -15.17
C LEU A 144 -9.21 8.00 -14.53
N TRP A 145 -9.02 6.95 -15.33
CA TRP A 145 -8.64 5.63 -14.83
C TRP A 145 -7.25 5.64 -14.23
N GLY A 146 -6.28 6.29 -14.89
CA GLY A 146 -4.93 6.43 -14.36
C GLY A 146 -4.92 7.26 -13.09
N GLY A 147 -5.71 8.34 -13.04
CA GLY A 147 -5.87 9.19 -11.88
C GLY A 147 -6.41 8.46 -10.64
N MET A 148 -7.28 7.46 -10.83
CA MET A 148 -7.85 6.66 -9.74
C MET A 148 -6.89 5.58 -9.23
N MET A 149 -5.85 5.20 -9.98
CA MET A 149 -5.01 4.04 -9.66
C MET A 149 -4.27 4.17 -8.34
N GLY A 150 -3.84 5.37 -7.92
CA GLY A 150 -3.16 5.53 -6.63
C GLY A 150 -4.04 5.10 -5.45
N PHE A 151 -5.28 5.59 -5.41
CA PHE A 151 -6.26 5.19 -4.41
C PHE A 151 -6.57 3.69 -4.47
N LEU A 152 -6.79 3.15 -5.67
CA LEU A 152 -7.11 1.73 -5.85
C LEU A 152 -5.96 0.78 -5.46
N ILE A 153 -4.71 1.22 -5.64
CA ILE A 153 -3.51 0.43 -5.31
C ILE A 153 -3.17 0.51 -3.83
N LEU A 154 -3.43 1.65 -3.17
CA LEU A 154 -3.09 1.83 -1.75
C LEU A 154 -4.23 1.40 -0.79
N THR A 155 -5.49 1.49 -1.19
CA THR A 155 -6.63 1.01 -0.36
C THR A 155 -6.46 -0.42 0.17
N PRO A 156 -5.94 -1.40 -0.59
CA PRO A 156 -5.68 -2.75 -0.09
C PRO A 156 -4.69 -2.81 1.06
N ILE A 157 -3.76 -1.84 1.17
CA ILE A 157 -2.81 -1.75 2.28
C ILE A 157 -3.59 -1.41 3.56
N GLU A 158 -4.47 -0.41 3.53
CA GLU A 158 -5.36 -0.08 4.66
C GLU A 158 -6.24 -1.26 5.09
N ILE A 159 -6.67 -2.07 4.11
CA ILE A 159 -7.43 -3.28 4.40
C ILE A 159 -6.56 -4.30 5.13
N LEU A 160 -5.28 -4.44 4.75
CA LEU A 160 -4.32 -5.31 5.47
C LEU A 160 -4.05 -4.79 6.88
N ASP A 161 -3.91 -3.47 7.04
CA ASP A 161 -3.74 -2.83 8.34
C ASP A 161 -4.91 -3.13 9.26
N GLY A 162 -6.14 -3.13 8.73
CA GLY A 162 -7.34 -3.51 9.48
C GLY A 162 -7.31 -4.91 10.10
N PHE A 163 -6.48 -5.83 9.57
CA PHE A 163 -6.29 -7.18 10.12
C PHE A 163 -4.99 -7.33 10.95
N SER A 164 -4.25 -6.26 11.21
CA SER A 164 -3.12 -6.26 12.16
C SER A 164 -3.63 -6.15 13.59
N GLU A 165 -2.93 -6.68 14.60
CA GLU A 165 -3.22 -6.33 16.01
C GLU A 165 -2.57 -5.00 16.43
N GLU A 166 -1.47 -4.61 15.79
CA GLU A 166 -0.70 -3.40 16.11
C GLU A 166 -1.22 -2.16 15.36
N TYR A 167 -1.78 -2.38 14.18
CA TYR A 167 -2.32 -1.34 13.29
C TYR A 167 -3.82 -1.57 13.07
N GLY A 168 -4.48 -0.64 12.39
CA GLY A 168 -5.85 -0.82 11.93
C GLY A 168 -6.13 0.01 10.68
N ALA A 169 -7.25 -0.24 10.01
CA ALA A 169 -7.59 0.47 8.79
C ALA A 169 -7.84 1.95 9.10
N SER A 170 -7.09 2.84 8.46
CA SER A 170 -7.11 4.26 8.80
C SER A 170 -7.97 5.06 7.83
N TRP A 171 -8.96 5.79 8.36
CA TRP A 171 -9.69 6.77 7.57
C TRP A 171 -8.81 7.94 7.13
N GLY A 172 -7.81 8.30 7.94
CA GLY A 172 -6.86 9.35 7.60
C GLY A 172 -6.07 9.00 6.34
N ASP A 173 -5.61 7.76 6.25
CA ASP A 173 -4.79 7.30 5.13
C ASP A 173 -5.64 7.03 3.89
N LEU A 174 -6.85 6.48 4.02
CA LEU A 174 -7.81 6.42 2.91
C LEU A 174 -8.11 7.81 2.32
N ILE A 175 -8.28 8.83 3.16
CA ILE A 175 -8.49 10.21 2.71
C ILE A 175 -7.22 10.75 2.05
N ALA A 176 -6.04 10.55 2.65
CA ALA A 176 -4.78 10.99 2.08
C ALA A 176 -4.50 10.35 0.71
N ASN A 177 -4.79 9.06 0.56
CA ASN A 177 -4.75 8.32 -0.69
C ASN A 177 -5.69 8.94 -1.73
N ALA A 178 -6.95 9.21 -1.35
CA ALA A 178 -7.95 9.80 -2.24
C ALA A 178 -7.55 11.22 -2.67
N VAL A 179 -7.04 12.04 -1.75
CA VAL A 179 -6.61 13.41 -2.03
C VAL A 179 -5.36 13.43 -2.92
N GLY A 180 -4.38 12.55 -2.70
CA GLY A 180 -3.20 12.42 -3.54
C GLY A 180 -3.55 12.04 -4.98
N SER A 181 -4.35 10.98 -5.14
CA SER A 181 -4.88 10.56 -6.45
C SER A 181 -5.72 11.63 -7.12
N GLY A 182 -6.67 12.22 -6.39
CA GLY A 182 -7.52 13.30 -6.87
C GLY A 182 -6.71 14.51 -7.33
N THR A 183 -5.64 14.86 -6.63
CA THR A 183 -4.75 15.97 -6.98
C THR A 183 -4.02 15.70 -8.29
N ALA A 184 -3.47 14.49 -8.48
CA ALA A 184 -2.88 14.11 -9.76
C ALA A 184 -3.92 14.15 -10.89
N MET A 185 -5.05 13.46 -10.70
CA MET A 185 -6.14 13.39 -11.66
C MET A 185 -6.63 14.77 -12.10
N ALA A 186 -6.92 15.66 -11.15
CA ALA A 186 -7.40 17.01 -11.41
C ALA A 186 -6.40 17.81 -12.26
N GLN A 187 -5.11 17.74 -11.94
CA GLN A 187 -4.09 18.46 -12.71
C GLN A 187 -4.01 17.98 -14.16
N TYR A 188 -4.09 16.67 -14.42
CA TYR A 188 -4.11 16.16 -15.78
C TYR A 188 -5.43 16.48 -16.50
N MET A 189 -6.57 16.47 -15.82
CA MET A 189 -7.85 16.87 -16.41
C MET A 189 -7.87 18.36 -16.80
N ILE A 190 -7.29 19.24 -15.98
CA ILE A 190 -7.31 20.69 -16.20
C ILE A 190 -6.16 21.15 -17.11
N TRP A 191 -4.94 20.68 -16.86
CA TRP A 191 -3.71 21.16 -17.50
C TRP A 191 -3.01 20.15 -18.39
N ASN A 192 -3.45 18.89 -18.41
CA ASN A 192 -2.78 17.80 -19.13
C ASN A 192 -1.34 17.52 -18.69
N GLU A 193 -0.96 18.02 -17.51
CA GLU A 193 0.36 17.85 -16.92
C GLU A 193 0.27 18.12 -15.41
N ALA A 194 1.20 17.58 -14.63
CA ALA A 194 1.36 17.99 -13.24
C ALA A 194 2.20 19.27 -13.15
N ARG A 195 1.65 20.30 -12.51
CA ARG A 195 2.31 21.58 -12.24
C ARG A 195 2.69 21.75 -10.76
N ILE A 196 1.95 21.10 -9.88
CA ILE A 196 2.21 21.01 -8.44
C ILE A 196 2.59 19.56 -8.16
N LYS A 197 3.84 19.32 -7.76
CA LYS A 197 4.43 17.98 -7.66
C LYS A 197 4.90 17.73 -6.23
N PRO A 198 4.40 16.69 -5.55
CA PRO A 198 5.00 16.25 -4.30
C PRO A 198 6.37 15.62 -4.60
N LYS A 199 7.36 15.92 -3.77
CA LYS A 199 8.72 15.36 -3.81
C LYS A 199 9.07 14.80 -2.45
N PHE A 200 10.08 13.95 -2.41
CA PHE A 200 10.55 13.27 -1.22
C PHE A 200 12.06 13.39 -1.12
N SER A 201 12.56 13.59 0.09
CA SER A 201 13.97 13.42 0.42
C SER A 201 14.10 12.64 1.71
N PHE A 202 15.17 11.86 1.82
CA PHE A 202 15.48 11.08 3.01
C PHE A 202 16.92 11.30 3.44
N THR A 203 17.15 11.32 4.74
CA THR A 203 18.49 11.30 5.36
C THR A 203 18.43 10.39 6.58
N GLN A 204 19.35 9.43 6.67
CA GLN A 204 19.42 8.52 7.82
C GLN A 204 19.63 9.31 9.11
N THR A 205 18.93 8.92 10.16
CA THR A 205 19.05 9.55 11.48
C THR A 205 19.70 8.60 12.47
N SER A 206 20.25 9.15 13.55
CA SER A 206 20.72 8.33 14.67
C SER A 206 19.57 7.69 15.45
N LEU A 207 18.32 8.18 15.30
CA LEU A 207 17.17 7.69 16.03
C LEU A 207 16.75 6.28 15.61
N ALA A 208 17.04 5.88 14.36
CA ALA A 208 16.75 4.53 13.88
C ALA A 208 17.33 3.44 14.79
N ALA A 209 18.53 3.67 15.37
CA ALA A 209 19.19 2.74 16.27
C ALA A 209 18.50 2.58 17.63
N GLU A 210 17.66 3.54 18.05
CA GLU A 210 16.93 3.48 19.32
C GLU A 210 15.77 2.47 19.27
N ARG A 211 15.10 2.34 18.11
CA ARG A 211 14.01 1.38 17.89
C ARG A 211 14.06 0.79 16.47
N PRO A 212 15.06 -0.04 16.13
CA PRO A 212 15.27 -0.54 14.76
C PRO A 212 14.10 -1.35 14.20
N ASN A 213 13.33 -2.04 15.05
CA ASN A 213 12.14 -2.76 14.59
C ASN A 213 11.03 -1.83 14.07
N VAL A 214 10.95 -0.61 14.62
CA VAL A 214 9.92 0.39 14.29
C VAL A 214 10.41 1.43 13.29
N LEU A 215 11.63 1.93 13.47
CA LEU A 215 12.24 2.97 12.63
C LEU A 215 13.07 2.38 11.47
N GLY A 216 13.29 1.07 11.49
CA GLY A 216 14.01 0.35 10.44
C GLY A 216 15.45 0.01 10.81
N ASP A 217 15.88 -1.17 10.36
CA ASP A 217 17.26 -1.63 10.45
C ASP A 217 17.92 -1.56 9.06
N GLY A 218 18.78 -0.56 8.89
CA GLY A 218 19.52 -0.30 7.66
C GLY A 218 18.75 0.56 6.65
N PHE A 219 19.50 1.11 5.70
CA PHE A 219 19.04 2.12 4.75
C PHE A 219 17.69 1.84 4.07
N HIS A 220 17.46 0.58 3.65
CA HIS A 220 16.24 0.20 2.93
C HIS A 220 14.98 0.17 3.80
N GLN A 221 15.12 -0.12 5.10
CA GLN A 221 13.99 -0.05 6.02
C GLN A 221 13.81 1.38 6.50
N GLU A 222 14.90 2.07 6.85
CA GLU A 222 14.86 3.43 7.39
C GLU A 222 14.23 4.43 6.42
N ILE A 223 14.48 4.31 5.10
CA ILE A 223 13.85 5.19 4.10
C ILE A 223 12.31 5.09 4.12
N LEU A 224 11.75 3.96 4.56
CA LEU A 224 10.30 3.74 4.65
C LEU A 224 9.76 4.02 6.05
N LYS A 225 10.49 3.57 7.08
CA LYS A 225 10.04 3.53 8.48
C LYS A 225 10.47 4.72 9.34
N ASP A 226 11.66 5.27 9.10
CA ASP A 226 12.19 6.37 9.91
C ASP A 226 11.66 7.71 9.41
N TYR A 227 10.47 8.08 9.89
CA TYR A 227 9.86 9.37 9.54
C TYR A 227 10.70 10.58 9.96
N ASN A 228 11.62 10.45 10.92
CA ASN A 228 12.53 11.54 11.31
C ASN A 228 13.49 11.94 10.19
N GLY A 229 13.83 10.98 9.33
CA GLY A 229 14.70 11.20 8.19
C GLY A 229 13.97 11.71 6.95
N GLN A 230 12.64 11.71 6.96
CA GLN A 230 11.82 11.98 5.79
C GLN A 230 11.40 13.44 5.71
N THR A 231 11.47 14.01 4.52
CA THR A 231 10.86 15.30 4.22
C THR A 231 10.05 15.23 2.95
N TYR A 232 8.77 15.57 3.06
CA TYR A 232 7.85 15.68 1.95
C TYR A 232 7.76 17.13 1.51
N TRP A 233 7.98 17.36 0.22
CA TRP A 233 7.98 18.69 -0.37
C TRP A 233 6.83 18.86 -1.33
N LEU A 234 6.23 20.03 -1.40
CA LEU A 234 5.30 20.41 -2.47
C LEU A 234 5.98 21.44 -3.38
N SER A 235 6.29 21.03 -4.61
CA SER A 235 6.98 21.85 -5.60
C SER A 235 5.99 22.41 -6.62
N VAL A 236 5.93 23.74 -6.74
CA VAL A 236 5.12 24.44 -7.75
C VAL A 236 6.01 24.82 -8.92
N ASP A 237 5.65 24.35 -10.11
CA ASP A 237 6.24 24.77 -11.38
C ASP A 237 5.79 26.20 -11.69
N MET A 238 6.58 27.17 -11.26
CA MET A 238 6.23 28.58 -11.38
C MET A 238 6.10 28.98 -12.85
N TYR A 239 6.99 28.47 -13.71
CA TYR A 239 6.98 28.81 -15.13
C TYR A 239 5.71 28.31 -15.83
N ALA A 240 5.19 27.13 -15.46
CA ALA A 240 3.96 26.58 -16.04
C ALA A 240 2.72 27.48 -15.83
N PHE A 241 2.72 28.34 -14.82
CA PHE A 241 1.63 29.30 -14.56
C PHE A 241 1.84 30.68 -15.20
N LEU A 242 3.01 30.94 -15.76
CA LEU A 242 3.35 32.24 -16.34
C LEU A 242 3.10 32.25 -17.85
N SER A 243 3.00 33.46 -18.42
CA SER A 243 2.92 33.60 -19.87
C SER A 243 4.20 33.11 -20.54
N GLN A 244 4.09 32.65 -21.79
CA GLN A 244 5.24 32.20 -22.58
C GLN A 244 6.30 33.29 -22.84
N GLN A 245 5.95 34.56 -22.63
CA GLN A 245 6.86 35.71 -22.75
C GLN A 245 7.58 36.05 -21.44
N SER A 246 7.28 35.33 -20.35
CA SER A 246 7.90 35.55 -19.05
C SER A 246 9.41 35.31 -19.11
N LYS A 247 10.18 36.23 -18.52
CA LYS A 247 11.64 36.08 -18.31
C LYS A 247 11.98 35.25 -17.07
N PHE A 248 10.97 34.69 -16.41
CA PHE A 248 11.18 33.87 -15.22
C PHE A 248 11.99 32.61 -15.56
N PRO A 249 13.04 32.29 -14.78
CA PRO A 249 13.92 31.16 -15.08
C PRO A 249 13.17 29.82 -14.94
N LYS A 250 13.16 29.01 -16.01
CA LYS A 250 12.49 27.70 -16.08
C LYS A 250 13.00 26.67 -15.06
N TRP A 251 14.19 26.87 -14.52
CA TRP A 251 14.81 25.96 -13.55
C TRP A 251 14.46 26.31 -12.10
N LEU A 252 13.86 27.48 -11.84
CA LEU A 252 13.51 27.93 -10.50
C LEU A 252 12.07 27.56 -10.19
N ASN A 253 11.86 26.89 -9.06
CA ASN A 253 10.53 26.53 -8.59
C ASN A 253 10.36 26.95 -7.13
N PHE A 254 9.12 27.18 -6.73
CA PHE A 254 8.76 27.38 -5.33
C PHE A 254 8.51 26.02 -4.68
N VAL A 255 9.05 25.82 -3.48
CA VAL A 255 8.91 24.56 -2.72
C VAL A 255 8.59 24.86 -1.26
N VAL A 256 7.70 24.08 -0.66
CA VAL A 256 7.46 24.05 0.79
C VAL A 256 7.68 22.62 1.28
N GLY A 257 8.39 22.45 2.40
CA GLY A 257 8.72 21.15 2.97
C GLY A 257 8.02 20.91 4.31
N TYR A 258 7.70 19.64 4.57
CA TYR A 258 7.17 19.14 5.83
C TYR A 258 7.92 17.89 6.25
N GLY A 259 8.38 17.85 7.50
CA GLY A 259 9.15 16.77 8.09
C GLY A 259 9.03 16.82 9.61
N VAL A 260 9.51 15.77 10.28
CA VAL A 260 9.47 15.64 11.75
C VAL A 260 10.85 15.32 12.29
N ASN A 261 11.02 15.55 13.58
CA ASN A 261 12.19 15.17 14.35
C ASN A 261 11.74 14.64 15.72
N ASN A 262 12.63 13.89 16.37
CA ASN A 262 12.45 13.34 17.72
C ASN A 262 11.19 12.47 17.91
N MET A 263 10.78 11.77 16.86
CA MET A 263 9.68 10.80 16.88
C MET A 263 10.25 9.38 16.96
N VAL A 264 10.49 8.89 18.16
CA VAL A 264 10.83 7.48 18.44
C VAL A 264 9.58 6.63 18.70
N TYR A 265 8.53 7.27 19.20
CA TYR A 265 7.20 6.71 19.41
C TYR A 265 6.16 7.46 18.56
N ALA A 266 5.00 6.85 18.38
CA ALA A 266 3.96 7.39 17.51
C ALA A 266 3.39 8.73 18.03
N ASN A 267 3.31 8.96 19.34
CA ASN A 267 2.66 10.15 19.91
C ASN A 267 3.64 11.04 20.69
N ASP A 268 3.38 12.35 20.68
CA ASP A 268 4.22 13.35 21.35
C ASP A 268 4.41 13.06 22.85
N HIS A 269 3.35 12.70 23.58
CA HIS A 269 3.45 12.39 25.02
C HIS A 269 4.41 11.23 25.30
N GLN A 270 4.39 10.19 24.46
CA GLN A 270 5.28 9.03 24.63
C GLN A 270 6.74 9.41 24.36
N ASN A 271 6.99 10.27 23.38
CA ASN A 271 8.33 10.79 23.12
C ASN A 271 8.83 11.65 24.29
N LEU A 272 8.00 12.57 24.78
CA LEU A 272 8.34 13.44 25.91
C LEU A 272 8.63 12.64 27.19
N ASP A 273 7.82 11.63 27.51
CA ASP A 273 8.03 10.74 28.66
C ASP A 273 9.36 9.99 28.59
N GLN A 274 9.85 9.73 27.39
CA GLN A 274 11.09 8.99 27.12
C GLN A 274 12.29 9.92 26.85
N GLY A 275 12.09 11.24 26.93
CA GLY A 275 13.16 12.25 26.83
C GLY A 275 13.51 12.69 25.41
N TYR A 276 12.60 12.52 24.44
CA TYR A 276 12.75 12.96 23.05
C TYR A 276 12.02 14.29 22.77
#